data_AF-A0A450T151-F1
#
_entry.id   AF-A0A450T151-F1
#
_cell.length_a   1.000
_cell.length_b   1.000
_cell.length_c   1.000
_cell.angle_alpha   90.00
_cell.angle_beta   90.00
_cell.angle_gamma   90.00
#
_symmetry.space_group_name_H-M   'P 1'
#
loop_
_entity.id
_entity.type
_entity.pdbx_description
1 polymer ?
#
loop_
_entity_poly.entity_id
_entity_poly.type
_entity_poly.pdbx_seq_one_letter_code
_entity_poly.pdbx_strand_id
1 'polypeptide(L)' 'MKLTCGSFDNNQPIPGEFAFCIPDPKNHVTLGGNKNPALSWRDVPAGTKSLGACRT' A
#
# COMPACT_ATOMS: atom_id res chain seq x y z
N MET A 1 -1.41 -15.98 -9.83
CA MET A 1 -1.71 -14.58 -9.48
C MET A 1 -0.49 -13.90 -8.91
N LYS A 2 -0.23 -12.65 -9.29
CA LYS A 2 0.83 -11.79 -8.77
C LYS A 2 0.23 -10.41 -8.48
N LEU A 3 0.58 -9.83 -7.33
CA LEU A 3 0.22 -8.47 -6.94
C LEU A 3 1.48 -7.62 -6.94
N THR A 4 1.42 -6.44 -7.54
CA THR A 4 2.51 -5.47 -7.56
C THR A 4 2.04 -4.11 -7.06
N CYS A 5 2.89 -3.43 -6.30
CA CYS A 5 2.73 -2.06 -5.85
C CYS A 5 3.79 -1.22 -6.56
N GLY A 6 3.39 -0.14 -7.24
CA GLY A 6 4.35 0.76 -7.90
C GLY A 6 5.08 1.71 -6.94
N SER A 7 4.61 1.78 -5.69
CA SER A 7 5.06 2.75 -4.71
C SER A 7 6.17 2.25 -3.79
N PHE A 8 6.27 0.94 -3.57
CA PHE A 8 7.28 0.30 -2.71
C PHE A 8 7.32 -1.21 -2.95
N ASP A 9 8.47 -1.81 -2.67
CA ASP A 9 8.69 -3.25 -2.82
C ASP A 9 8.13 -4.06 -1.64
N ASN A 10 7.96 -5.36 -1.88
CA ASN A 10 7.52 -6.29 -0.84
C ASN A 10 8.52 -6.32 0.33
N ASN A 11 8.00 -6.31 1.56
CA ASN A 11 8.77 -6.24 2.82
C ASN A 11 9.66 -4.99 2.98
N GLN A 12 9.41 -3.92 2.22
CA GLN A 12 10.09 -2.64 2.43
C GLN A 12 9.25 -1.67 3.29
N PRO A 13 9.90 -0.67 3.92
CA PRO A 13 9.19 0.38 4.64
C PRO A 13 8.17 1.09 3.74
N ILE A 14 7.00 1.40 4.30
CA ILE A 14 5.97 2.16 3.59
C ILE A 14 6.38 3.63 3.54
N PRO A 15 6.46 4.26 2.36
CA PRO A 15 6.74 5.70 2.25
C PRO A 15 5.68 6.54 2.95
N GLY A 16 6.09 7.67 3.51
CA GLY A 16 5.22 8.57 4.28
C GLY A 16 3.97 9.06 3.54
N GLU A 17 4.00 9.10 2.21
CA GLU A 17 2.83 9.45 1.39
C GLU A 17 1.66 8.46 1.56
N PHE A 18 1.96 7.18 1.81
CA PHE A 18 0.97 6.11 1.97
C PHE A 18 0.76 5.70 3.42
N ALA A 19 1.49 6.31 4.36
CA ALA A 19 1.34 6.07 5.79
C ALA A 19 0.38 7.09 6.42
N PHE A 20 -0.32 6.67 7.47
CA PHE A 20 -1.14 7.58 8.28
C PHE A 20 -0.27 8.54 9.11
N CYS A 21 0.85 8.04 9.64
CA CYS A 21 1.78 8.76 10.49
C CYS A 21 3.23 8.48 10.06
N ILE A 22 4.10 9.47 10.25
CA ILE A 22 5.54 9.37 10.00
C ILE A 22 6.34 9.84 11.23
N PRO A 23 7.58 9.35 11.43
CA PRO A 23 8.42 9.80 12.54
C PRO A 23 8.72 11.31 12.47
N ASP A 24 8.60 11.99 13.60
CA ASP A 24 8.97 13.40 13.75
C ASP A 24 9.95 13.57 14.93
N PRO A 25 11.14 14.18 14.75
CA PRO A 25 12.13 14.30 15.83
C PRO A 25 11.65 15.11 17.04
N LYS A 26 10.70 16.02 16.87
CA LYS A 26 10.25 16.94 17.93
C LYS A 26 9.01 16.44 18.66
N ASN A 27 8.04 15.91 17.91
CA ASN A 27 6.73 15.50 18.40
C ASN A 27 6.59 13.97 18.44
N HIS A 28 7.67 13.24 18.15
CA HIS A 28 7.75 11.79 17.93
C HIS A 28 7.00 11.30 16.67
N VAL A 29 5.87 11.92 16.33
CA VAL A 29 5.03 11.58 15.17
C VAL A 29 4.43 12.85 14.54
N THR A 30 4.26 12.84 13.21
CA THR A 30 3.40 13.78 12.47
C THR A 30 2.55 13.02 11.45
N LEU A 31 1.51 13.64 10.90
CA LEU A 31 0.62 13.02 9.91
C LEU A 31 1.33 12.84 8.56
N GLY A 32 1.16 11.65 7.98
CA GLY A 32 1.58 11.32 6.62
C GLY A 32 0.52 11.68 5.58
N GLY A 33 0.76 11.27 4.33
CA GLY A 33 -0.15 11.53 3.23
C GLY A 33 -1.44 10.70 3.27
N ASN A 34 -1.43 9.56 3.95
CA ASN A 34 -2.55 8.64 4.11
C ASN A 34 -3.27 8.30 2.78
N LYS A 35 -2.50 8.19 1.69
CA LYS A 35 -3.04 7.78 0.38
C LYS A 35 -2.95 6.26 0.23
N ASN A 36 -3.87 5.69 -0.54
CA ASN A 36 -3.75 4.29 -0.93
C ASN A 36 -2.75 4.17 -2.09
N PRO A 37 -1.77 3.24 -2.03
CA PRO A 37 -0.85 3.03 -3.13
C PRO A 37 -1.54 2.39 -4.32
N ALA A 38 -0.94 2.57 -5.51
CA ALA A 38 -1.42 1.91 -6.72
C ALA A 38 -1.11 0.40 -6.67
N LEU A 39 -2.17 -0.41 -6.74
CA LEU A 39 -2.08 -1.87 -6.76
C LEU A 39 -2.44 -2.42 -8.15
N SER A 40 -1.70 -3.43 -8.60
CA SER A 40 -1.95 -4.08 -9.89
C SER A 40 -1.87 -5.60 -9.76
N TRP A 41 -2.83 -6.31 -10.35
CA TRP A 41 -2.90 -7.76 -10.35
C TRP A 41 -2.58 -8.30 -11.74
N ARG A 42 -1.84 -9.40 -11.80
CA ARG A 42 -1.54 -10.18 -13.01
C ARG A 42 -1.72 -11.67 -12.75
N ASP A 43 -1.79 -12.45 -13.82
CA ASP A 43 -1.91 -13.92 -13.77
C ASP A 43 -3.10 -14.38 -12.89
N VAL A 44 -4.24 -13.68 -13.01
CA VAL A 44 -5.47 -13.99 -12.25
C VAL A 44 -6.01 -15.35 -12.71
N PRO A 45 -6.37 -16.29 -11.80
CA PRO A 45 -6.84 -17.63 -12.18
C PRO A 45 -8.09 -17.59 -13.05
N ALA A 46 -8.22 -18.57 -13.94
CA ALA A 46 -9.41 -18.73 -14.77
C ALA A 46 -10.67 -18.92 -13.91
N GLY A 47 -11.78 -18.31 -14.33
CA GLY A 47 -13.04 -18.33 -13.58
C GLY A 47 -13.16 -17.30 -12.46
N THR A 48 -12.15 -16.44 -12.25
CA THR A 48 -12.25 -15.31 -11.30
C THR A 48 -13.31 -14.31 -11.78
N LYS A 49 -14.31 -14.03 -10.92
CA LYS A 49 -15.43 -13.13 -11.24
C LYS A 49 -15.29 -11.73 -10.64
N SER A 50 -14.43 -11.57 -9.64
CA SER A 50 -14.19 -10.29 -8.95
C SER A 50 -12.84 -10.29 -8.26
N LEU A 51 -12.31 -9.09 -8.00
CA LEU A 51 -11.15 -8.85 -7.15
C LEU A 51 -11.61 -7.97 -5.97
N GLY A 52 -11.29 -8.38 -4.75
CA GLY A 52 -11.56 -7.60 -3.55
C GLY A 52 -10.26 -7.04 -2.98
N ALA A 53 -10.28 -5.76 -2.59
CA ALA A 53 -9.25 -5.18 -1.74
C ALA A 53 -9.86 -4.95 -0.36
N CYS A 54 -9.22 -5.46 0.68
CA CYS A 54 -9.66 -5.22 2.05
C CYS A 54 -9.30 -3.77 2.43
N ARG A 55 -10.31 -2.92 2.68
CA ARG A 55 -10.12 -1.70 3.46
C ARG A 55 -10.23 -2.11 4.93
N THR A 56 -9.13 -1.98 5.67
CA THR A 56 -9.14 -2.04 7.13
C THR A 56 -10.05 -0.98 7.71
#